data_AF-A0A0R2Q0A5-F1
#
_entry.id   AF-A0A0R2Q0A5-F1
#
_cell.length_a   1.000
_cell.length_b   1.000
_cell.length_c   1.000
_cell.angle_alpha   90.00
_cell.angle_beta   90.00
_cell.angle_gamma   90.00
#
_symmetry.space_group_name_H-M   'P 1'
#
loop_
_entity.id
_entity.type
_entity.pdbx_description
1 polymer ?
#
loop_
_entity_poly.entity_id
_entity_poly.type
_entity_poly.pdbx_seq_one_letter_code
_entity_poly.pdbx_strand_id
1 'polypeptide(L)'
;MHDIGDNLSPYNHAAVAAAIVEPAVSKANHWLVAHHGIFQGYFFWQHIGLDPNARENFRDSEYFDYTAEFCAKYDQVAFDPDYKSAPLEHFEPIIRKFFAPRDRSGEAIN
;
A
#
# COMPACT_ATOMS: atom_id res chain seq x y z
N MET A 1 -0.04 0.44 5.61
CA MET A 1 1.21 1.13 5.16
C MET A 1 1.02 1.78 3.80
N HIS A 2 0.14 1.27 2.93
CA HIS A 2 -0.07 1.83 1.60
C HIS A 2 -0.55 3.30 1.63
N ASP A 3 -1.31 3.69 2.65
CA ASP A 3 -1.83 5.05 2.85
C ASP A 3 -1.00 5.96 3.78
N ILE A 4 0.22 5.58 4.20
CA ILE A 4 1.00 6.40 5.16
C ILE A 4 1.33 7.81 4.65
N GLY A 5 1.20 8.04 3.33
CA GLY A 5 1.36 9.33 2.70
C GLY A 5 0.17 10.29 2.88
N ASP A 6 -0.98 9.83 3.37
CA ASP A 6 -2.22 10.63 3.41
C ASP A 6 -2.05 11.93 4.19
N ASN A 7 -1.45 11.85 5.38
CA ASN A 7 -1.23 13.01 6.23
C ASN A 7 -0.17 13.98 5.67
N LEU A 8 0.65 13.53 4.70
CA LEU A 8 1.73 14.32 4.12
C LEU A 8 1.34 14.95 2.78
N SER A 9 0.59 14.22 1.95
CA SER A 9 0.13 14.67 0.64
C SER A 9 -1.11 13.89 0.19
N PRO A 10 -2.33 14.30 0.59
CA PRO A 10 -3.55 13.54 0.31
C PRO A 10 -3.76 13.25 -1.18
N TYR A 11 -3.46 14.23 -2.04
CA TYR A 11 -3.61 14.11 -3.49
C TYR A 11 -2.51 13.28 -4.18
N ASN A 12 -1.45 12.94 -3.46
CA ASN A 12 -0.30 12.20 -4.00
C ASN A 12 0.23 11.16 -3.00
N HIS A 13 -0.65 10.66 -2.12
CA HIS A 13 -0.26 9.87 -0.95
C HIS A 13 0.45 8.58 -1.36
N ALA A 14 0.00 7.93 -2.43
CA ALA A 14 0.58 6.71 -2.94
C ALA A 14 2.05 6.89 -3.35
N ALA A 15 2.38 8.01 -4.01
CA ALA A 15 3.76 8.30 -4.41
C ALA A 15 4.65 8.58 -3.20
N VAL A 16 4.14 9.30 -2.19
CA VAL A 16 4.87 9.56 -0.94
C VAL A 16 5.09 8.25 -0.17
N ALA A 17 4.06 7.44 -0.02
CA ALA A 17 4.14 6.14 0.64
C ALA A 17 5.12 5.21 -0.08
N ALA A 18 5.08 5.16 -1.42
CA ALA A 18 5.98 4.36 -2.24
C ALA A 18 7.43 4.74 -2.01
N ALA A 19 7.76 6.04 -2.04
CA ALA A 19 9.11 6.53 -1.79
C ALA A 19 9.62 6.20 -0.38
N ILE A 20 8.75 6.21 0.63
CA ILE A 20 9.11 5.83 2.01
C ILE A 20 9.47 4.34 2.09
N VAL A 21 8.71 3.47 1.44
CA VAL A 21 8.87 2.01 1.58
C VAL A 21 9.87 1.40 0.61
N GLU A 22 10.13 2.06 -0.54
CA GLU A 22 11.04 1.60 -1.61
C GLU A 22 12.36 0.97 -1.13
N PRO A 23 13.12 1.58 -0.19
CA PRO A 23 14.40 1.00 0.23
C PRO A 23 14.28 -0.29 1.06
N ALA A 24 13.08 -0.64 1.55
CA ALA A 24 12.87 -1.71 2.52
C ALA A 24 12.01 -2.87 1.99
N VAL A 25 11.26 -2.69 0.91
CA VAL A 25 10.28 -3.68 0.42
C VAL A 25 10.69 -4.30 -0.92
N SER A 26 10.04 -5.41 -1.29
CA SER A 26 10.22 -6.02 -2.60
C SER A 26 9.68 -5.10 -3.72
N LYS A 27 10.13 -5.33 -4.96
CA LYS A 27 9.60 -4.62 -6.14
C LYS A 27 8.08 -4.74 -6.26
N ALA A 28 7.52 -5.92 -5.96
CA ALA A 28 6.08 -6.15 -5.97
C ALA A 28 5.35 -5.27 -4.95
N ASN A 29 5.85 -5.20 -3.71
CA ASN A 29 5.25 -4.38 -2.66
C ASN A 29 5.39 -2.88 -2.95
N HIS A 30 6.55 -2.46 -3.48
CA HIS A 30 6.75 -1.07 -3.88
C HIS A 30 5.77 -0.69 -5.01
N TRP A 31 5.63 -1.55 -6.02
CA TRP A 31 4.70 -1.33 -7.12
C TRP A 31 3.25 -1.28 -6.65
N LEU A 32 2.85 -2.20 -5.76
CA LEU A 32 1.55 -2.19 -5.13
C LEU A 32 1.29 -0.86 -4.43
N VAL A 33 2.19 -0.40 -3.55
CA VAL A 33 2.00 0.86 -2.82
C VAL A 33 1.93 2.05 -3.80
N ALA A 34 2.72 2.07 -4.86
CA ALA A 34 2.69 3.15 -5.85
C ALA A 34 1.38 3.21 -6.66
N HIS A 35 0.72 2.07 -6.89
CA HIS A 35 -0.43 1.98 -7.81
C HIS A 35 -1.76 1.65 -7.12
N HIS A 36 -1.76 1.33 -5.82
CA HIS A 36 -2.95 0.85 -5.12
C HIS A 36 -4.15 1.81 -5.29
N GLY A 37 -3.94 3.14 -5.26
CA GLY A 37 -5.05 4.10 -5.41
C GLY A 37 -5.79 3.98 -6.74
N ILE A 38 -5.09 3.67 -7.83
CA ILE A 38 -5.73 3.41 -9.13
C ILE A 38 -6.48 2.07 -9.13
N PHE A 39 -5.94 1.06 -8.43
CA PHE A 39 -6.55 -0.27 -8.34
C PHE A 39 -7.77 -0.30 -7.40
N GLN A 40 -7.72 0.43 -6.29
CA GLN A 40 -8.83 0.65 -5.36
C GLN A 40 -9.97 1.41 -6.07
N GLY A 41 -9.62 2.32 -6.98
CA GLY A 41 -10.56 3.04 -7.84
C GLY A 41 -11.59 2.14 -8.53
N TYR A 42 -11.23 0.90 -8.89
CA TYR A 42 -12.16 -0.09 -9.46
C TYR A 42 -13.46 -0.27 -8.67
N PHE A 43 -13.40 -0.06 -7.36
CA PHE A 43 -14.55 -0.29 -6.47
C PHE A 43 -15.42 0.93 -6.22
N PHE A 44 -14.94 2.16 -6.46
CA PHE A 44 -15.71 3.36 -6.11
C PHE A 44 -15.70 4.50 -7.14
N TRP A 45 -14.77 4.51 -8.11
CA TRP A 45 -14.63 5.61 -9.08
C TRP A 45 -15.88 5.83 -9.93
N GLN A 46 -16.66 4.78 -10.21
CA GLN A 46 -17.96 4.88 -10.88
C GLN A 46 -18.97 5.77 -10.11
N HIS A 47 -18.83 5.89 -8.79
CA HIS A 47 -19.72 6.72 -7.97
C HIS A 47 -19.32 8.20 -7.96
N ILE A 48 -18.11 8.53 -8.42
CA ILE A 48 -17.59 9.91 -8.48
C ILE A 48 -17.29 10.36 -9.92
N GLY A 49 -17.75 9.62 -10.93
CA GLY A 49 -17.61 9.97 -12.34
C GLY A 49 -16.23 9.72 -12.94
N LEU A 50 -15.41 8.89 -12.30
CA LEU A 50 -14.10 8.46 -12.79
C LEU A 50 -14.18 7.04 -13.41
N ASP A 51 -13.20 6.68 -14.23
CA ASP A 51 -13.17 5.38 -14.92
C ASP A 51 -12.71 4.25 -13.99
N PRO A 52 -13.60 3.33 -13.55
CA PRO A 52 -13.20 2.21 -12.69
C PRO A 52 -12.18 1.27 -13.34
N ASN A 53 -12.06 1.26 -14.68
CA ASN A 53 -11.11 0.41 -15.40
C ASN A 53 -9.77 1.09 -15.67
N ALA A 54 -9.46 2.25 -15.08
CA ALA A 54 -8.17 2.90 -15.30
C ALA A 54 -6.96 2.05 -14.85
N ARG A 55 -7.18 1.05 -13.99
CA ARG A 55 -6.16 0.03 -13.66
C ARG A 55 -5.72 -0.78 -14.89
N GLU A 56 -6.58 -0.95 -15.90
CA GLU A 56 -6.29 -1.78 -17.09
C GLU A 56 -5.14 -1.19 -17.93
N ASN A 57 -4.78 0.08 -17.73
CA ASN A 57 -3.54 0.66 -18.27
C ASN A 57 -2.27 -0.08 -17.81
N PHE A 58 -2.37 -0.90 -16.76
CA PHE A 58 -1.28 -1.68 -16.19
C PHE A 58 -1.43 -3.20 -16.41
N ARG A 59 -2.36 -3.64 -17.28
CA ARG A 59 -2.71 -5.07 -17.48
C ARG A 59 -1.51 -5.99 -17.73
N ASP A 60 -0.48 -5.47 -18.41
CA ASP A 60 0.73 -6.20 -18.78
C ASP A 60 1.80 -6.27 -17.66
N SER A 61 1.58 -5.62 -16.52
CA SER A 61 2.46 -5.68 -15.36
C SER A 61 2.37 -7.04 -14.66
N GLU A 62 3.51 -7.64 -14.33
CA GLU A 62 3.57 -8.86 -13.50
C GLU A 62 2.95 -8.69 -12.10
N TYR A 63 2.79 -7.44 -11.63
CA TYR A 63 2.22 -7.12 -10.32
C TYR A 63 0.75 -6.71 -10.38
N PHE A 64 0.10 -6.78 -11.55
CA PHE A 64 -1.31 -6.39 -11.70
C PHE A 64 -2.22 -7.20 -10.78
N ASP A 65 -2.19 -8.54 -10.90
CA ASP A 65 -3.10 -9.40 -10.14
C ASP A 65 -2.77 -9.33 -8.63
N TYR A 66 -1.49 -9.18 -8.28
CA TYR A 66 -1.03 -9.00 -6.91
C TYR A 66 -1.64 -7.75 -6.24
N THR A 67 -1.64 -6.61 -6.94
CA THR A 67 -2.22 -5.36 -6.44
C THR A 67 -3.75 -5.38 -6.46
N ALA A 68 -4.36 -5.97 -7.49
CA ALA A 68 -5.81 -6.15 -7.55
C ALA A 68 -6.32 -7.01 -6.38
N GLU A 69 -5.61 -8.11 -6.06
CA GLU A 69 -5.93 -8.96 -4.91
C GLU A 69 -5.81 -8.19 -3.60
N PHE A 70 -4.74 -7.39 -3.42
CA PHE A 70 -4.59 -6.56 -2.24
C PHE A 70 -5.76 -5.60 -2.06
N CYS A 71 -6.14 -4.89 -3.12
CA CYS A 71 -7.25 -3.92 -3.03
C CYS A 71 -8.58 -4.62 -2.73
N ALA A 72 -8.82 -5.80 -3.31
CA ALA A 72 -10.03 -6.58 -3.07
C ALA A 72 -10.13 -7.15 -1.65
N LYS A 73 -9.00 -7.55 -1.06
CA LYS A 73 -8.97 -8.26 0.24
C LYS A 73 -8.73 -7.36 1.44
N TYR A 74 -8.00 -6.26 1.27
CA TYR A 74 -7.49 -5.49 2.40
C TYR A 74 -7.82 -4.00 2.32
N ASP A 75 -7.77 -3.40 1.15
CA ASP A 75 -7.91 -1.94 1.01
C ASP A 75 -9.38 -1.51 1.02
N GLN A 76 -10.15 -1.89 -0.01
CA GLN A 76 -11.52 -1.43 -0.20
C GLN A 76 -12.47 -1.89 0.91
N VAL A 77 -12.15 -2.98 1.60
CA VAL A 77 -13.01 -3.55 2.65
C VAL A 77 -12.75 -2.96 4.04
N ALA A 78 -11.77 -2.07 4.18
CA ALA A 78 -11.33 -1.53 5.48
C ALA A 78 -12.05 -0.24 5.93
N PHE A 79 -13.31 -0.04 5.52
CA PHE A 79 -14.12 1.15 5.86
C PHE A 79 -15.26 0.87 6.85
N ASP A 80 -15.30 -0.31 7.48
CA ASP A 80 -16.28 -0.61 8.53
C ASP A 80 -15.92 0.11 9.85
N PRO A 81 -16.74 1.09 10.30
CA PRO A 81 -16.46 1.84 11.53
C PRO A 81 -16.58 0.99 12.80
N ASP A 82 -17.28 -0.15 12.74
CA ASP A 82 -17.48 -1.05 13.88
C ASP A 82 -16.42 -2.16 13.94
N TYR A 83 -15.54 -2.24 12.94
CA TYR A 83 -14.49 -3.25 12.90
C TYR A 83 -13.45 -3.03 14.00
N LYS A 84 -13.22 -4.08 14.81
CA LYS A 84 -12.25 -4.04 15.90
C LYS A 84 -10.85 -4.42 15.39
N SER A 85 -10.06 -3.40 15.08
CA SER A 85 -8.64 -3.55 14.77
C SER A 85 -7.78 -3.61 16.04
N ALA A 86 -6.66 -4.34 15.96
CA ALA A 86 -5.62 -4.22 16.97
C ALA A 86 -5.04 -2.79 16.96
N PRO A 87 -4.63 -2.25 18.12
CA PRO A 87 -4.06 -0.91 18.18
C PRO A 87 -2.66 -0.88 17.55
N LEU A 88 -2.14 0.31 17.23
CA LEU A 88 -0.86 0.44 16.53
C LEU A 88 0.30 -0.20 17.29
N GLU A 89 0.29 -0.12 18.62
CA GLU A 89 1.30 -0.68 19.53
C GLU A 89 1.40 -2.20 19.40
N HIS A 90 0.33 -2.87 18.96
CA HIS A 90 0.37 -4.31 18.65
C HIS A 90 1.35 -4.62 17.50
N PHE A 91 1.43 -3.73 16.51
CA PHE A 91 2.26 -3.89 15.31
C PHE A 91 3.63 -3.22 15.44
N GLU A 92 3.81 -2.31 16.40
CA GLU A 92 5.05 -1.57 16.59
C GLU A 92 6.30 -2.48 16.67
N PRO A 93 6.32 -3.61 17.41
CA PRO A 93 7.51 -4.46 17.48
C PRO A 93 7.92 -5.04 16.11
N ILE A 94 6.96 -5.47 15.29
CA ILE A 94 7.25 -6.03 13.96
C ILE A 94 7.66 -4.94 12.98
N ILE A 95 7.04 -3.75 13.05
CA ILE A 95 7.41 -2.59 12.22
C ILE A 95 8.83 -2.13 12.55
N ARG A 96 9.17 -1.97 13.84
CA ARG A 96 10.52 -1.60 14.28
C ARG A 96 11.56 -2.62 13.84
N LYS A 97 11.26 -3.92 13.97
CA LYS A 97 12.14 -5.00 13.50
C LYS A 97 12.32 -4.97 11.98
N PHE A 98 11.26 -4.67 11.23
CA PHE A 98 11.31 -4.61 9.78
C PHE A 98 12.23 -3.48 9.29
N PHE A 99 12.07 -2.28 9.85
CA PHE A 99 12.84 -1.08 9.51
C PHE A 99 14.15 -0.90 10.30
N ALA A 100 14.53 -1.88 11.12
CA ALA A 100 15.79 -1.83 11.84
C ALA A 100 16.96 -1.66 10.85
N PRO A 101 17.97 -0.82 11.14
CA PRO A 101 19.14 -0.69 10.30
C PRO A 101 19.75 -2.06 10.03
N ARG A 102 20.14 -2.32 8.78
CA ARG A 102 20.80 -3.56 8.41
C ARG A 102 22.23 -3.27 7.96
N ASP A 103 23.13 -4.17 8.29
CA ASP A 103 24.50 -4.11 7.77
C ASP A 103 24.52 -4.54 6.29
N ARG A 104 25.71 -4.55 5.69
CA ARG A 104 25.86 -4.93 4.27
C ARG A 104 25.51 -6.39 3.97
N SER A 105 25.40 -7.23 5.00
CA SER A 105 24.98 -8.63 4.88
C SER A 105 23.46 -8.82 5.03
N GLY A 106 22.74 -7.77 5.44
CA GLY A 106 21.30 -7.80 5.68
C GLY A 106 20.92 -8.17 7.12
N GLU A 107 21.88 -8.35 8.02
CA GLU A 107 21.63 -8.57 9.44
C GLU A 107 21.28 -7.28 10.15
N ALA A 108 20.39 -7.34 11.14
CA ALA A 108 20.02 -6.16 11.91
C ALA A 108 21.22 -5.66 12.73
N ILE A 109 21.54 -4.38 12.60
CA ILE A 109 22.54 -3.70 13.43
C ILE A 109 21.85 -3.45 14.77
N ASN A 110 22.24 -4.22 15.79
CA ASN A 110 21.80 -4.00 17.17
C ASN A 110 22.36 -2.69 17.73
#